data_AF-A0A1B7W5L2-F1
#
_entry.id   AF-A0A1B7W5L2-F1
#
_cell.length_a   1.000
_cell.length_b   1.000
_cell.length_c   1.000
_cell.angle_alpha   90.00
_cell.angle_beta   90.00
_cell.angle_gamma   90.00
#
_symmetry.space_group_name_H-M   'P 1'
#
loop_
_entity.id
_entity.type
_entity.pdbx_description
1 polymer ?
#
loop_
_entity_poly.entity_id
_entity_poly.type
_entity_poly.pdbx_seq_one_letter_code
_entity_poly.pdbx_strand_id
1 'polypeptide(L)'
;MIRTMSQTGLNLFIPMELLINSLNALSLSEKRQISQLLNEAIADAEEENWQEDEETKKEIQLVRDEYATGNYSKFSNIKEQLKQGSIKRAERDLGLVEEWFNLEEEAC
;
A
#
# COMPACT_ATOMS: atom_id res chain seq x y z
N MET A 1 -29.39 6.17 7.59
CA MET A 1 -30.51 7.01 7.12
C MET A 1 -29.89 8.10 6.25
N ILE A 2 -29.77 7.88 4.93
CA ILE A 2 -29.15 8.84 4.01
C ILE A 2 -30.27 9.60 3.29
N ARG A 3 -30.26 10.93 3.44
CA ARG A 3 -31.26 11.84 2.89
C ARG A 3 -30.96 12.01 1.39
N THR A 4 -31.70 11.33 0.52
CA THR A 4 -31.62 11.56 -0.93
C THR A 4 -32.27 12.90 -1.24
N MET A 5 -31.47 13.95 -1.43
CA MET A 5 -31.95 15.17 -2.05
C MET A 5 -32.28 14.84 -3.51
N SER A 6 -33.57 14.74 -3.82
CA SER A 6 -34.05 14.67 -5.21
C SER A 6 -33.77 16.03 -5.85
N GLN A 7 -32.63 16.16 -6.55
CA GLN A 7 -32.48 17.23 -7.52
C GLN A 7 -33.34 16.85 -8.72
N THR A 8 -34.52 17.46 -8.80
CA THR A 8 -35.39 17.42 -9.97
C THR A 8 -34.70 18.21 -11.09
N GLY A 9 -33.71 17.60 -11.74
CA GLY A 9 -33.05 18.17 -12.91
C GLY A 9 -34.02 18.14 -14.10
N LEU A 10 -34.29 19.29 -14.70
CA LEU A 10 -34.95 19.34 -16.01
C LEU A 10 -33.99 18.73 -17.03
N ASN A 11 -34.39 17.61 -17.64
CA ASN A 11 -33.62 16.98 -18.72
C ASN A 11 -33.83 17.82 -20.00
N LEU A 12 -33.07 18.90 -20.12
CA LEU A 12 -33.11 19.79 -21.28
C LEU A 12 -32.26 19.20 -22.40
N PHE A 13 -32.93 18.80 -23.49
CA PHE A 13 -32.23 18.48 -24.72
C PHE A 13 -31.75 19.78 -25.37
N ILE A 14 -30.50 20.15 -25.09
CA ILE A 14 -29.83 21.27 -25.75
C ILE A 14 -28.98 20.68 -26.87
N PRO A 15 -29.23 21.05 -28.15
CA PRO A 15 -28.34 20.68 -29.24
C PRO A 15 -26.90 21.09 -28.94
N MET A 16 -25.94 20.23 -29.24
CA MET A 16 -24.55 20.43 -28.86
C MET A 16 -24.00 21.77 -29.37
N GLU A 17 -24.34 22.16 -30.60
CA GLU A 17 -23.97 23.46 -31.16
C GLU A 17 -24.47 24.67 -30.34
N LEU A 18 -25.69 24.59 -29.78
CA LEU A 18 -26.23 25.65 -28.92
C LEU A 18 -25.52 25.70 -27.56
N LEU A 19 -25.08 24.56 -27.03
CA LEU A 19 -24.28 24.49 -25.82
C LEU A 19 -22.89 25.12 -26.05
N ILE A 20 -22.21 24.80 -27.15
CA ILE A 20 -20.93 25.42 -27.53
C ILE A 20 -21.06 26.93 -27.66
N ASN A 21 -22.09 27.41 -28.34
CA ASN A 21 -22.33 28.85 -28.50
C ASN A 21 -22.56 29.54 -27.16
N SER A 22 -23.31 28.89 -26.27
CA SER A 22 -23.55 29.40 -24.90
C SER A 22 -22.25 29.44 -24.09
N LEU A 23 -21.44 28.37 -24.14
CA LEU A 23 -20.13 28.31 -23.47
C LEU A 23 -19.16 29.38 -24.01
N ASN A 24 -19.18 29.65 -25.32
CA ASN A 24 -18.35 30.67 -25.94
C ASN A 24 -18.70 32.08 -25.47
N ALA A 25 -19.98 32.36 -25.22
CA ALA A 25 -20.47 33.65 -24.74
C ALA A 25 -20.13 33.95 -23.26
N LEU A 26 -19.74 32.95 -22.48
CA LEU A 26 -19.38 33.12 -21.07
C LEU A 26 -18.12 33.96 -20.86
N SER A 27 -18.07 34.63 -19.71
CA SER A 27 -16.87 35.31 -19.22
C SER A 27 -15.74 34.32 -18.90
N LEU A 28 -14.51 34.82 -18.79
CA LEU A 28 -13.36 33.98 -18.44
C LEU A 28 -13.51 33.31 -17.06
N SER A 29 -14.10 33.99 -16.08
CA SER A 29 -14.34 33.43 -14.74
C SER A 29 -15.34 32.29 -14.76
N GLU A 30 -16.44 32.43 -15.51
CA GLU A 30 -17.46 31.39 -15.64
C GLU A 30 -16.91 30.18 -16.40
N LYS A 31 -16.12 30.40 -17.45
CA LYS A 31 -15.41 29.33 -18.16
C LYS A 31 -14.47 28.54 -17.24
N ARG A 32 -13.75 29.23 -16.34
CA ARG A 32 -12.90 28.56 -15.34
C ARG A 32 -13.70 27.73 -14.36
N GLN A 33 -14.84 28.22 -13.88
CA GLN A 33 -15.72 27.47 -12.99
C GLN A 33 -16.25 26.20 -13.66
N ILE A 34 -16.73 26.31 -14.90
CA ILE A 34 -17.20 25.14 -15.67
C ILE A 34 -16.06 24.14 -15.89
N SER A 35 -14.85 24.61 -16.18
CA SER A 35 -13.70 23.71 -16.35
C SER A 35 -13.36 22.95 -15.06
N GLN A 36 -13.47 23.58 -13.88
CA GLN A 36 -13.26 22.89 -12.61
C GLN A 36 -14.28 21.79 -12.38
N LEU A 37 -15.56 22.08 -12.60
CA LEU A 37 -16.65 21.10 -12.47
C LEU A 37 -16.49 19.93 -13.45
N LEU A 38 -16.08 20.19 -14.69
CA LEU A 38 -15.85 19.14 -15.67
C LEU A 38 -14.66 18.26 -15.28
N ASN A 39 -13.56 18.85 -14.80
CA ASN A 39 -12.39 18.08 -14.37
C ASN A 39 -12.72 17.18 -13.16
N GLU A 40 -13.51 17.68 -12.21
CA GLU A 40 -13.99 16.88 -11.07
C GLU A 40 -14.87 15.73 -11.53
N ALA A 41 -15.87 16.00 -12.36
CA ALA A 41 -16.76 14.95 -12.89
C ALA A 41 -16.03 13.91 -13.75
N ILE A 42 -14.99 14.32 -14.50
CA ILE A 42 -14.15 13.40 -15.27
C ILE A 42 -13.33 12.51 -14.33
N ALA A 43 -12.69 13.10 -13.31
CA ALA A 43 -11.91 12.34 -12.34
C ALA A 43 -12.77 11.31 -11.60
N ASP A 44 -13.98 11.70 -11.17
CA ASP A 44 -14.93 10.78 -10.51
C ASP A 44 -15.32 9.62 -11.44
N ALA A 45 -15.59 9.90 -12.72
CA ALA A 45 -15.94 8.88 -13.70
C ALA A 45 -14.76 7.96 -14.04
N GLU A 46 -13.54 8.50 -14.09
CA GLU A 46 -12.31 7.73 -14.28
C GLU A 46 -12.01 6.84 -13.08
N GLU A 47 -12.29 7.29 -11.85
CA GLU A 47 -12.17 6.49 -10.63
C GLU A 47 -13.22 5.36 -10.60
N GLU A 48 -14.48 5.64 -10.95
CA GLU A 48 -15.53 4.61 -11.02
C GLU A 48 -15.23 3.56 -12.11
N ASN A 49 -14.66 3.98 -13.23
CA ASN A 49 -14.26 3.10 -14.32
C ASN A 49 -12.82 2.58 -14.16
N TRP A 50 -12.16 2.85 -13.02
CA TRP A 50 -10.79 2.43 -12.78
C TRP A 50 -10.71 0.91 -12.75
N GLN A 51 -10.08 0.34 -13.78
CA GLN A 51 -9.75 -1.07 -13.82
C GLN A 51 -8.30 -1.23 -13.40
N GLU A 52 -8.11 -1.86 -12.24
CA GLU A 52 -6.77 -2.27 -11.81
C GLU A 52 -6.15 -3.13 -12.91
N ASP A 53 -4.98 -2.71 -13.37
CA ASP A 53 -4.29 -3.31 -14.50
C ASP A 53 -3.99 -4.81 -14.23
N GLU A 54 -4.15 -5.65 -15.26
CA GLU A 54 -4.03 -7.10 -15.11
C GLU A 54 -2.61 -7.55 -14.74
N GLU A 55 -1.58 -6.76 -15.06
CA GLU A 55 -0.21 -6.99 -14.58
C GLU A 55 -0.11 -6.70 -13.07
N THR A 56 -0.68 -5.57 -12.64
CA THR A 56 -0.75 -5.18 -11.22
C THR A 56 -1.48 -6.23 -10.37
N LYS A 57 -2.61 -6.76 -10.84
CA LYS A 57 -3.34 -7.84 -10.16
C LYS A 57 -2.50 -9.12 -10.02
N LYS A 58 -1.74 -9.47 -11.07
CA LYS A 58 -0.85 -10.65 -11.04
C LYS A 58 0.27 -10.47 -10.05
N GLU A 59 0.90 -9.30 -9.98
CA GLU A 59 1.94 -9.00 -9.00
C GLU A 59 1.40 -9.11 -7.56
N ILE A 60 0.23 -8.52 -7.29
CA ILE A 60 -0.44 -8.62 -5.98
C ILE A 60 -0.74 -10.08 -5.64
N GLN A 61 -1.24 -10.86 -6.60
CA GLN A 61 -1.56 -12.27 -6.37
C GLN A 61 -0.29 -13.09 -6.09
N LEU A 62 0.80 -12.83 -6.82
CA LEU A 62 2.08 -13.51 -6.62
C LEU A 62 2.65 -13.23 -5.23
N VAL A 63 2.58 -11.98 -4.77
CA VAL A 63 2.96 -11.61 -3.39
C VAL A 63 2.08 -12.31 -2.35
N ARG A 64 0.76 -12.38 -2.58
CA ARG A 64 -0.16 -13.12 -1.68
C ARG A 64 0.15 -14.61 -1.63
N ASP A 65 0.48 -15.21 -2.77
CA ASP A 65 0.85 -16.62 -2.85
C ASP A 65 2.18 -16.90 -2.14
N GLU A 66 3.17 -16.01 -2.27
CA GLU A 66 4.43 -16.07 -1.50
C GLU A 66 4.18 -15.97 0.02
N TYR A 67 3.24 -15.13 0.43
CA TYR A 67 2.84 -15.02 1.83
C TYR A 67 2.08 -16.26 2.31
N ALA A 68 1.15 -16.79 1.52
CA ALA A 68 0.34 -17.96 1.85
C ALA A 68 1.18 -19.26 1.90
N THR A 69 2.21 -19.37 1.06
CA THR A 69 3.17 -20.49 1.07
C THR A 69 4.10 -20.48 2.28
N GLY A 70 3.98 -19.52 3.19
CA GLY A 70 4.64 -19.58 4.48
C GLY A 70 6.16 -19.38 4.39
N ASN A 71 6.63 -18.63 3.38
CA ASN A 71 8.05 -18.29 3.23
C ASN A 71 8.61 -17.41 4.39
N TYR A 72 7.80 -17.18 5.43
CA TYR A 72 8.21 -16.77 6.78
C TYR A 72 9.10 -17.78 7.52
N SER A 73 9.09 -19.05 7.10
CA SER A 73 9.94 -20.11 7.68
C SER A 73 11.42 -19.74 7.71
N LYS A 74 11.88 -18.91 6.77
CA LYS A 74 13.23 -18.33 6.79
C LYS A 74 13.48 -17.46 8.02
N PHE A 75 12.52 -16.62 8.43
CA PHE A 75 12.70 -15.71 9.56
C PHE A 75 12.71 -16.46 10.90
N SER A 76 11.79 -17.40 11.11
CA SER A 76 11.76 -18.21 12.33
C SER A 76 13.00 -19.10 12.47
N ASN A 77 13.47 -19.67 11.35
CA ASN A 77 14.68 -20.49 11.32
C ASN A 77 15.94 -19.65 11.63
N ILE A 78 16.08 -18.47 11.02
CA ILE A 78 17.18 -17.54 11.31
C ILE A 78 17.16 -17.11 12.80
N LYS A 79 15.98 -16.80 13.35
CA LYS A 79 15.84 -16.43 14.77
C LYS A 79 16.33 -17.55 15.70
N GLU A 80 15.96 -18.79 15.43
CA GLU A 80 16.39 -19.93 16.24
C GLU A 80 17.90 -20.18 16.09
N GLN A 81 18.45 -20.11 14.86
CA GLN A 81 19.89 -20.23 14.65
C GLN A 81 20.71 -19.18 15.40
N LEU A 82 20.25 -17.92 15.40
CA LEU A 82 20.89 -16.84 16.15
C LEU A 82 20.86 -17.09 17.66
N LYS A 83 19.73 -17.58 18.19
CA LYS A 83 19.59 -17.95 19.60
C LYS A 83 20.59 -19.06 19.98
N GLN A 84 20.61 -20.15 19.21
CA GLN A 84 21.51 -21.28 19.44
C GLN A 84 22.99 -20.87 19.31
N GLY A 85 23.33 -20.01 18.35
CA GLY A 85 24.69 -19.50 18.18
C GLY A 85 25.16 -18.64 19.36
N SER A 86 24.26 -17.86 19.96
CA SER A 86 24.58 -17.06 21.15
C SER A 86 24.80 -17.92 22.40
N ILE A 87 23.99 -18.98 22.58
CA ILE A 87 24.15 -19.94 23.69
C ILE A 87 25.52 -20.65 23.58
N LYS A 88 25.86 -21.19 22.42
CA LYS A 88 27.14 -21.89 22.21
C LYS A 88 28.37 -21.03 22.49
N ARG A 89 28.32 -19.73 22.17
CA ARG A 89 29.41 -18.80 22.50
C ARG A 89 29.53 -18.59 24.00
N ALA A 90 28.41 -18.39 24.70
CA ALA A 90 28.40 -18.22 26.14
C ALA A 90 28.91 -19.47 26.88
N GLU A 91 28.49 -20.67 26.45
CA GLU A 91 28.96 -21.94 27.02
C GLU A 91 30.47 -22.15 26.82
N ARG A 92 30.98 -21.85 25.63
CA ARG A 92 32.41 -21.90 25.35
C ARG A 92 33.20 -20.93 26.23
N ASP A 93 32.73 -19.69 26.33
CA ASP A 93 33.42 -18.65 27.11
C ASP A 93 33.41 -18.99 28.61
N LEU A 94 32.32 -19.58 29.11
CA LEU A 94 32.25 -20.10 30.49
C LEU A 94 33.25 -21.25 30.71
N GLY A 95 33.29 -22.23 29.80
CA GLY A 95 34.24 -23.35 29.91
C GLY A 95 35.70 -22.90 29.88
N LEU A 96 36.02 -21.87 29.11
CA LEU A 96 37.35 -21.24 29.16
C LEU A 96 37.62 -20.62 30.54
N VAL A 97 36.69 -19.86 31.11
CA VAL A 97 36.88 -19.27 32.44
C VAL A 97 37.07 -20.36 33.51
N GLU A 98 36.31 -21.44 33.45
CA GLU A 98 36.45 -22.58 34.36
C GLU A 98 37.81 -23.27 34.21
N GLU A 99 38.27 -23.50 32.98
CA GLU A 99 39.60 -24.07 32.71
C GLU A 99 40.72 -23.18 33.26
N TRP A 100 40.62 -21.86 33.06
CA TRP A 100 41.60 -20.91 33.59
C TRP A 100 41.62 -20.90 35.12
N PHE A 101 40.46 -20.92 35.78
CA PHE A 101 40.38 -20.97 37.23
C PHE A 101 41.00 -22.24 37.80
N ASN A 102 40.73 -23.40 37.20
CA ASN A 102 41.30 -24.68 37.64
C ASN A 102 42.83 -24.70 37.48
N LEU A 103 43.36 -24.16 36.37
CA LEU A 103 44.81 -24.05 36.17
C LEU A 103 45.48 -23.12 37.18
N GLU A 104 44.82 -22.04 37.60
CA GLU A 104 45.32 -21.15 38.67
C GLU A 104 45.29 -21.84 40.05
N GLU A 105 44.26 -22.62 40.34
CA GLU A 105 44.14 -23.38 41.60
C GLU A 105 45.18 -24.52 41.68
N GLU A 106 45.42 -25.23 40.58
CA GLU A 106 46.45 -26.29 40.50
C GLU A 106 47.90 -25.75 40.60
N ALA A 107 48.12 -24.47 40.31
CA ALA A 107 49.44 -23.84 40.35
C ALA A 107 49.85 -23.31 41.75
N CYS A 108 48.98 -23.43 42.77
CA CYS A 108 49.16 -22.88 44.11
C CYS A 108 49.44 -23.95 45.18
#